data_AF-A0AAI8WEH8-F1
#
_entry.id   AF-A0AAI8WEH8-F1
#
_cell.length_a   1.000
_cell.length_b   1.000
_cell.length_c   1.000
_cell.angle_alpha   90.00
_cell.angle_beta   90.00
_cell.angle_gamma   90.00
#
_symmetry.space_group_name_H-M   'P 1'
#
loop_
_entity.id
_entity.type
_entity.pdbx_description
1 polymer ?
#
loop_
_entity_poly.entity_id
_entity_poly.type
_entity_poly.pdbx_seq_one_letter_code
_entity_poly.pdbx_strand_id
1 'polypeptide(L)'
;MSKLKVGDNVFYKGDEGFIREVMIDGKEDFYRVDVSKKSIHYLYEDELDLITQKLNDNQKVVLEWLKLTAPTGKPMQVVFWMMNNVAWGHLDELRDPLLELTDDQQFEVLAAFAAWGLEQEETE
;
A
#
# COMPACT_ATOMS: atom_id res chain seq x y z
N MET A 1 15.62 4.59 13.18
CA MET A 1 15.05 3.48 13.98
C MET A 1 13.77 3.10 13.32
N SER A 2 13.59 1.82 13.01
CA SER A 2 12.37 1.35 12.38
C SER A 2 11.16 1.56 13.29
N LYS A 3 9.97 1.68 12.69
CA LYS A 3 8.71 1.72 13.41
C LYS A 3 8.06 0.33 13.55
N LEU A 4 8.60 -0.69 12.87
CA LEU A 4 8.04 -2.04 12.83
C LEU A 4 8.29 -2.79 14.15
N LYS A 5 7.29 -3.53 14.60
CA LYS A 5 7.30 -4.27 15.87
C LYS A 5 6.76 -5.68 15.71
N VAL A 6 7.07 -6.51 16.70
CA VAL A 6 6.46 -7.85 16.82
C VAL A 6 4.95 -7.71 16.81
N GLY A 7 4.29 -8.45 15.93
CA GLY A 7 2.85 -8.35 15.74
C GLY A 7 2.41 -7.67 14.46
N ASP A 8 3.30 -6.93 13.80
CA ASP A 8 2.94 -6.22 12.58
C ASP A 8 2.83 -7.19 11.40
N ASN A 9 1.83 -6.93 10.55
CA ASN A 9 1.71 -7.57 9.25
C ASN A 9 2.61 -6.83 8.26
N VAL A 10 3.38 -7.59 7.50
CA VAL A 10 4.28 -7.11 6.45
C VAL A 10 4.08 -7.96 5.21
N PHE A 11 4.68 -7.59 4.10
CA PHE A 11 4.65 -8.40 2.89
C PHE A 11 6.08 -8.68 2.43
N TYR A 12 6.27 -9.82 1.81
CA TYR A 12 7.54 -10.22 1.23
C TYR A 12 7.28 -10.98 -0.05
N LYS A 13 7.73 -10.41 -1.18
CA LYS A 13 7.50 -10.91 -2.54
C LYS A 13 6.00 -11.12 -2.84
N GLY A 14 5.17 -10.20 -2.38
CA GLY A 14 3.71 -10.23 -2.55
C GLY A 14 2.95 -11.17 -1.61
N ASP A 15 3.65 -11.96 -0.77
CA ASP A 15 3.02 -12.82 0.22
C ASP A 15 2.89 -12.10 1.57
N GLU A 16 1.74 -12.29 2.24
CA GLU A 16 1.51 -11.76 3.60
C GLU A 16 2.40 -12.47 4.62
N GLY A 17 3.09 -11.69 5.43
CA GLY A 17 3.99 -12.11 6.48
C GLY A 17 3.68 -11.46 7.82
N PHE A 18 4.12 -12.11 8.90
CA PHE A 18 3.93 -11.62 10.27
C PHE A 18 5.26 -11.54 11.00
N ILE A 19 5.58 -10.36 11.55
CA ILE A 19 6.79 -10.17 12.35
C ILE A 19 6.64 -10.91 13.68
N ARG A 20 7.51 -11.89 13.90
CA ARG A 20 7.60 -12.66 15.14
C ARG A 20 8.64 -12.12 16.09
N GLU A 21 9.75 -11.63 15.56
CA GLU A 21 10.87 -11.15 16.34
C GLU A 21 11.53 -9.98 15.62
N VAL A 22 11.96 -8.99 16.40
CA VAL A 22 12.82 -7.88 15.95
C VAL A 22 14.18 -8.10 16.58
N MET A 23 15.22 -8.12 15.76
CA MET A 23 16.61 -8.35 16.14
C MET A 23 17.48 -7.19 15.67
N ILE A 24 18.68 -7.05 16.23
CA ILE A 24 19.61 -5.96 15.93
C ILE A 24 20.97 -6.57 15.56
N ASP A 25 21.47 -6.31 14.35
CA ASP A 25 22.83 -6.72 13.94
C ASP A 25 23.85 -5.58 14.16
N GLY A 26 23.87 -5.05 15.38
CA GLY A 26 24.78 -4.01 15.83
C GLY A 26 24.52 -2.59 15.28
N LYS A 27 23.89 -2.43 14.11
CA LYS A 27 23.54 -1.11 13.53
C LYS A 27 22.09 -0.98 13.07
N GLU A 28 21.50 -2.05 12.54
CA GLU A 28 20.20 -2.02 11.90
C GLU A 28 19.30 -3.13 12.43
N ASP A 29 18.00 -2.84 12.41
CA ASP A 29 16.94 -3.76 12.83
C ASP A 29 16.67 -4.73 11.68
N PHE A 30 16.50 -6.02 11.99
CA PHE A 30 16.04 -7.04 11.05
C PHE A 30 14.99 -7.93 11.70
N TYR A 31 14.14 -8.54 10.86
CA TYR A 31 12.88 -9.13 11.26
C TYR A 31 12.84 -10.61 10.95
N ARG A 32 12.40 -11.41 11.92
CA ARG A 32 11.96 -12.78 11.66
C ARG A 32 10.50 -12.74 11.24
N VAL A 33 10.22 -12.99 9.97
CA VAL A 33 8.89 -12.92 9.37
C VAL A 33 8.39 -14.32 9.01
N ASP A 34 7.26 -14.72 9.58
CA ASP A 34 6.53 -15.92 9.15
C ASP A 34 5.69 -15.56 7.93
N VAL A 35 6.02 -16.07 6.74
CA VAL A 35 5.33 -15.75 5.48
C VAL A 35 4.37 -16.88 5.10
N SER A 36 3.12 -16.54 4.81
CA SER A 36 2.05 -17.46 4.36
C SER A 36 1.88 -18.72 5.23
N LYS A 37 2.31 -18.68 6.51
CA LYS A 37 2.41 -19.83 7.43
C LYS A 37 3.20 -21.03 6.89
N LYS A 38 4.04 -20.83 5.87
CA LYS A 38 4.77 -21.89 5.14
C LYS A 38 6.28 -21.73 5.24
N SER A 39 6.78 -20.50 5.31
CA SER A 39 8.22 -20.20 5.38
C SER A 39 8.52 -19.16 6.44
N ILE A 40 9.78 -19.16 6.91
CA ILE A 40 10.32 -18.19 7.83
C ILE A 40 11.46 -17.48 7.12
N HIS A 41 11.44 -16.16 7.11
CA HIS A 41 12.48 -15.33 6.52
C HIS A 41 13.07 -14.38 7.57
N TYR A 42 14.36 -14.10 7.42
CA TYR A 42 15.05 -13.06 8.17
C TYR A 42 15.30 -11.93 7.17
N LEU A 43 14.61 -10.80 7.36
CA LEU A 43 14.51 -9.74 6.37
C LEU A 43 14.88 -8.41 7.00
N TYR A 44 15.59 -7.57 6.26
CA TYR A 44 15.71 -6.16 6.56
C TYR A 44 14.45 -5.40 6.12
N GLU A 45 14.27 -4.18 6.62
CA GLU A 45 13.08 -3.37 6.32
C GLU A 45 12.93 -3.05 4.82
N ASP A 46 14.05 -2.86 4.13
CA ASP A 46 14.11 -2.59 2.69
C ASP A 46 13.82 -3.83 1.82
N GLU A 47 13.89 -5.04 2.38
CA GLU A 47 13.48 -6.28 1.73
C GLU A 47 11.98 -6.57 1.87
N LEU A 48 11.27 -5.80 2.72
CA LEU A 48 9.84 -5.93 2.90
C LEU A 48 9.09 -5.11 1.85
N ASP A 49 8.03 -5.69 1.29
CA ASP A 49 7.07 -5.00 0.44
C ASP A 49 6.12 -4.19 1.34
N LEU A 50 6.64 -3.16 2.03
CA LEU A 50 5.83 -2.34 2.94
C LEU A 50 4.67 -1.62 2.23
N ILE A 51 4.72 -1.54 0.90
CA ILE A 51 3.70 -0.97 0.01
C ILE A 51 2.40 -1.78 0.03
N THR A 52 2.45 -3.07 0.35
CA THR A 52 1.26 -3.95 0.33
C THR A 52 0.57 -4.08 1.68
N GLN A 53 0.79 -3.18 2.65
CA GLN A 53 -0.07 -3.12 3.86
C GLN A 53 -1.54 -3.32 3.46
N LYS A 54 -2.20 -4.26 4.14
CA LYS A 54 -3.56 -4.70 3.82
C LYS A 54 -4.50 -3.50 3.87
N LEU A 55 -4.74 -2.90 2.71
CA LEU A 55 -5.55 -1.70 2.56
C LEU A 55 -6.88 -1.90 3.28
N ASN A 56 -7.26 -0.93 4.10
CA ASN A 56 -8.55 -0.91 4.75
C ASN A 56 -9.67 -0.67 3.71
N ASP A 57 -10.93 -0.73 4.15
CA ASP A 57 -12.06 -0.66 3.22
C ASP A 57 -12.14 0.69 2.49
N ASN A 58 -11.85 1.81 3.17
CA ASN A 58 -11.79 3.13 2.53
C ASN A 58 -10.67 3.20 1.49
N GLN A 59 -9.47 2.69 1.82
CA GLN A 59 -8.33 2.66 0.90
C GLN A 59 -8.62 1.80 -0.34
N LYS A 60 -9.31 0.67 -0.18
CA LYS A 60 -9.73 -0.18 -1.31
C LYS A 60 -10.70 0.55 -2.22
N VAL A 61 -11.70 1.25 -1.67
CA VAL A 61 -12.65 2.03 -2.49
C VAL A 61 -11.92 3.07 -3.32
N VAL A 62 -10.98 3.80 -2.71
CA VAL A 62 -10.18 4.81 -3.42
C VAL A 62 -9.29 4.16 -4.49
N LEU A 63 -8.60 3.06 -4.16
CA LEU A 63 -7.75 2.34 -5.12
C LEU A 63 -8.55 1.80 -6.31
N GLU A 64 -9.70 1.18 -6.08
CA GLU A 64 -10.53 0.66 -7.17
C GLU A 64 -11.07 1.78 -8.07
N TRP A 65 -11.43 2.92 -7.50
CA TRP A 65 -11.79 4.10 -8.30
C TRP A 65 -10.64 4.58 -9.19
N LEU A 66 -9.42 4.63 -8.65
CA LEU A 66 -8.22 5.01 -9.41
C LEU A 66 -7.96 4.04 -10.57
N LYS A 67 -8.05 2.72 -10.34
CA LYS A 67 -7.88 1.69 -11.37
C LYS A 67 -8.94 1.80 -12.48
N LEU A 68 -10.21 1.98 -12.11
CA LEU A 68 -11.30 2.14 -13.07
C LEU A 68 -11.13 3.39 -13.95
N THR A 69 -10.58 4.45 -13.37
CA THR A 69 -10.39 5.73 -14.06
C THR A 69 -9.06 5.82 -14.80
N ALA A 70 -8.09 4.97 -14.48
CA ALA A 70 -6.75 4.96 -15.11
C ALA A 70 -6.75 5.01 -16.65
N PRO A 71 -7.63 4.30 -17.38
CA PRO A 71 -7.65 4.35 -18.85
C PRO A 71 -8.05 5.71 -19.45
N THR A 72 -8.59 6.63 -18.63
CA THR A 72 -9.12 7.92 -19.10
C THR A 72 -8.07 9.03 -19.20
N GLY A 73 -6.85 8.81 -18.70
CA GLY A 73 -5.78 9.81 -18.70
C GLY A 73 -4.46 9.31 -18.14
N LYS A 74 -3.46 10.19 -18.01
CA LYS A 74 -2.20 9.85 -17.35
C LYS A 74 -2.41 9.70 -15.84
N PRO A 75 -1.62 8.88 -15.12
CA PRO A 75 -1.83 8.61 -13.69
C PRO A 75 -1.98 9.88 -12.82
N MET A 76 -1.13 10.88 -13.04
CA MET A 76 -1.20 12.16 -12.32
C MET A 76 -2.47 12.96 -12.63
N GLN A 77 -3.00 12.86 -13.86
CA GLN A 77 -4.27 13.50 -14.24
C GLN A 77 -5.45 12.84 -13.54
N VAL A 78 -5.43 11.51 -13.42
CA VAL A 78 -6.47 10.73 -12.74
C VAL A 78 -6.52 11.07 -11.24
N VAL A 79 -5.35 11.16 -10.58
CA VAL A 79 -5.27 11.61 -9.18
C VAL A 79 -5.79 13.04 -9.03
N PHE A 80 -5.39 13.96 -9.92
CA PHE A 80 -5.88 15.34 -9.90
C PHE A 80 -7.41 15.42 -10.07
N TRP A 81 -7.97 14.65 -11.01
CA TRP A 81 -9.42 14.60 -11.23
C TRP A 81 -10.18 14.05 -10.03
N MET A 82 -9.66 13.02 -9.36
CA MET A 82 -10.25 12.49 -8.13
C MET A 82 -10.40 13.58 -7.08
N MET A 83 -9.29 14.27 -6.76
CA MET A 83 -9.26 15.33 -5.75
C MET A 83 -10.19 16.48 -6.11
N ASN A 84 -10.19 16.90 -7.38
CA ASN A 84 -11.04 17.99 -7.84
C ASN A 84 -12.53 17.60 -7.75
N ASN A 85 -12.94 16.44 -8.26
CA ASN A 85 -14.35 16.04 -8.24
C ASN A 85 -14.89 15.81 -6.83
N VAL A 86 -14.09 15.26 -5.91
CA VAL A 86 -14.48 15.14 -4.49
C VAL A 86 -14.65 16.52 -3.85
N ALA A 87 -13.75 17.47 -4.10
CA ALA A 87 -13.85 18.83 -3.57
C ALA A 87 -15.14 19.55 -4.03
N TRP A 88 -15.61 19.29 -5.25
CA TRP A 88 -16.82 19.89 -5.83
C TRP A 88 -18.10 19.07 -5.62
N GLY A 89 -18.06 17.95 -4.89
CA GLY A 89 -19.24 17.12 -4.61
C GLY A 89 -19.77 16.36 -5.83
N HIS A 90 -18.90 16.00 -6.76
CA HIS A 90 -19.27 15.22 -7.96
C HIS A 90 -19.03 13.71 -7.79
N LEU A 91 -18.45 13.29 -6.66
CA LEU A 91 -18.17 11.89 -6.32
C LEU A 91 -18.58 11.62 -4.88
N ASP A 92 -19.89 11.65 -4.60
CA ASP A 92 -20.42 11.49 -3.24
C ASP A 92 -20.03 10.14 -2.62
N GLU A 93 -19.98 9.07 -3.41
CA GLU A 93 -19.57 7.73 -2.96
C GLU A 93 -18.07 7.64 -2.61
N LEU A 94 -17.24 8.52 -3.18
CA LEU A 94 -15.79 8.57 -2.94
C LEU A 94 -15.41 9.60 -1.87
N ARG A 95 -16.32 10.51 -1.54
CA ARG A 95 -16.05 11.63 -0.64
C ARG A 95 -15.61 11.17 0.74
N ASP A 96 -16.41 10.37 1.40
CA ASP A 96 -16.11 9.91 2.77
C ASP A 96 -14.89 8.97 2.78
N PRO A 97 -14.80 7.94 1.90
CA PRO A 97 -13.63 7.08 1.83
C PRO A 97 -12.31 7.83 1.60
N LEU A 98 -12.31 8.89 0.78
CA LEU A 98 -11.10 9.67 0.51
C LEU A 98 -10.77 10.66 1.63
N LEU A 99 -11.76 11.35 2.20
CA LEU A 99 -11.54 12.35 3.25
C LEU A 99 -11.19 11.74 4.61
N GLU A 100 -11.56 10.49 4.84
CA GLU A 100 -11.24 9.75 6.07
C GLU A 100 -9.85 9.11 6.05
N LEU A 101 -9.13 9.13 4.92
CA LEU A 101 -7.76 8.60 4.86
C LEU A 101 -6.78 9.49 5.62
N THR A 102 -5.99 8.87 6.49
CA THR A 102 -4.79 9.51 7.05
C THR A 102 -3.73 9.71 5.96
N ASP A 103 -2.76 10.58 6.20
CA ASP A 103 -1.65 10.80 5.26
C ASP A 103 -0.91 9.49 4.93
N ASP A 104 -0.62 8.65 5.93
CA ASP A 104 -0.02 7.32 5.74
C ASP A 104 -0.87 6.45 4.81
N GLN A 105 -2.19 6.44 5.00
CA GLN A 105 -3.11 5.65 4.18
C GLN A 105 -3.23 6.18 2.75
N GLN A 106 -3.09 7.49 2.54
CA GLN A 106 -3.02 8.08 1.21
C GLN A 106 -1.74 7.64 0.49
N PHE A 107 -0.59 7.61 1.18
CA PHE A 107 0.66 7.10 0.61
C PHE A 107 0.54 5.63 0.21
N GLU A 108 -0.06 4.79 1.05
CA GLU A 108 -0.30 3.37 0.76
C GLU A 108 -1.19 3.17 -0.48
N VAL A 109 -2.28 3.94 -0.61
CA VAL A 109 -3.14 3.89 -1.80
C VAL A 109 -2.39 4.32 -3.06
N LEU A 110 -1.60 5.38 -3.00
CA LEU A 110 -0.80 5.85 -4.13
C LEU A 110 0.28 4.83 -4.52
N ALA A 111 0.92 4.21 -3.53
CA ALA A 111 1.93 3.19 -3.77
C ALA A 111 1.31 1.92 -4.39
N ALA A 112 0.15 1.47 -3.89
CA ALA A 112 -0.60 0.36 -4.48
C ALA A 112 -1.09 0.68 -5.91
N PHE A 113 -1.51 1.93 -6.17
CA PHE A 113 -1.90 2.37 -7.50
C PHE A 113 -0.72 2.38 -8.48
N ALA A 114 0.45 2.86 -8.03
CA ALA A 114 1.67 2.85 -8.83
C ALA A 114 2.13 1.41 -9.15
N ALA A 115 2.13 0.53 -8.16
CA ALA A 115 2.49 -0.88 -8.34
C ALA A 115 1.58 -1.56 -9.39
N TRP A 116 0.26 -1.42 -9.24
CA TRP A 116 -0.70 -1.94 -10.21
C TRP A 116 -0.50 -1.36 -11.62
N GLY A 117 -0.24 -0.06 -11.73
CA GLY A 117 -0.06 0.61 -13.03
C GLY A 117 1.18 0.11 -13.78
N LEU A 118 2.28 -0.14 -13.07
CA LEU A 118 3.50 -0.71 -13.64
C LEU A 118 3.30 -2.16 -14.13
N GLU A 119 2.54 -2.98 -13.39
CA GLU A 119 2.17 -4.34 -13.84
C GLU A 119 1.41 -4.32 -15.18
N GLN A 120 0.55 -3.32 -15.42
CA GLN A 120 -0.18 -3.22 -16.69
C GLN A 120 0.75 -2.93 -17.87
N GLU A 121 1.79 -2.09 -17.69
CA GLU A 121 2.77 -1.79 -18.74
C GLU A 121 3.60 -3.02 -19.13
N GLU A 122 3.85 -3.96 -18.21
CA GLU A 122 4.57 -5.20 -18.52
C GLU A 122 3.73 -6.22 -19.31
N THR A 123 2.42 -5.99 -19.42
CA THR A 123 1.48 -6.89 -20.12
C THR A 123 1.12 -6.41 -21.54
N GLU A 124 1.58 -5.22 -21.95
CA GLU A 124 1.48 -4.66 -23.31
C GLU A 124 2.73 -4.95 -24.17
#